data_AF-A0A4V1V4H1-F1
#
_entry.id   AF-A0A4V1V4H1-F1
#
_cell.length_a   1.000
_cell.length_b   1.000
_cell.length_c   1.000
_cell.angle_alpha   90.00
_cell.angle_beta   90.00
_cell.angle_gamma   90.00
#
_symmetry.space_group_name_H-M   'P 1'
#
loop_
_entity.id
_entity.type
_entity.pdbx_description
1 polymer ?
#
loop_
_entity_poly.entity_id
_entity_poly.type
_entity_poly.pdbx_seq_one_letter_code
_entity_poly.pdbx_strand_id
1 'polypeptide(L)'
;MTDAYVLNEHINGEDRSKIEAILQAAGYNTRYDVPDSVSSLSPDTDIGVVGLPAAQEDIAAIDARTTAFAGAGIRVVAIWLHADEAGAGGSPESIGKYATTVDSDSADLTATLKGEKDVWEQPGGEQKPRPDTRRNKC
;
A
#
# COMPACT_ATOMS: atom_id res chain seq x y z
N MET A 1 -13.86 10.36 3.61
CA MET A 1 -12.39 10.31 3.77
C MET A 1 -12.01 8.86 3.54
N THR A 2 -10.98 8.59 2.76
CA THR A 2 -10.58 7.23 2.39
C THR A 2 -9.65 6.65 3.46
N ASP A 3 -9.79 5.37 3.79
CA ASP A 3 -8.98 4.73 4.84
C ASP A 3 -7.76 4.02 4.22
N ALA A 4 -6.63 4.13 4.91
CA ALA A 4 -5.39 3.45 4.58
C ALA A 4 -5.02 2.51 5.73
N TYR A 5 -5.03 1.21 5.46
CA TYR A 5 -4.84 0.14 6.42
C TYR A 5 -3.37 -0.28 6.45
N VAL A 6 -2.68 0.05 7.54
CA VAL A 6 -1.30 -0.36 7.78
C VAL A 6 -1.29 -1.82 8.19
N LEU A 7 -0.64 -2.67 7.39
CA LEU A 7 -0.65 -4.12 7.60
C LEU A 7 0.42 -4.59 8.60
N ASN A 8 1.40 -3.73 8.93
CA ASN A 8 2.42 -4.00 9.95
C ASN A 8 1.81 -3.94 11.35
N GLU A 9 2.03 -4.98 12.15
CA GLU A 9 1.59 -5.03 13.55
C GLU A 9 2.68 -4.50 14.48
N HIS A 10 3.93 -4.79 14.16
CA HIS A 10 5.11 -4.45 14.95
C HIS A 10 5.92 -3.34 14.28
N ILE A 11 5.31 -2.16 14.14
CA ILE A 11 5.98 -0.94 13.68
C ILE A 11 6.40 -0.06 14.87
N ASN A 12 7.63 0.44 14.87
CA ASN A 12 8.11 1.35 15.91
C ASN A 12 7.43 2.73 15.82
N GLY A 13 7.51 3.52 16.89
CA GLY A 13 6.80 4.81 16.97
C GLY A 13 7.26 5.87 15.96
N GLU A 14 8.53 5.85 15.55
CA GLU A 14 9.08 6.79 14.58
C GLU A 14 8.58 6.47 13.16
N ASP A 15 8.67 5.20 12.78
CA ASP A 15 8.16 4.68 11.51
C ASP A 15 6.66 4.83 11.39
N ARG A 16 5.95 4.59 12.50
CA ARG A 16 4.52 4.84 12.60
C ARG A 16 4.19 6.30 12.28
N SER A 17 4.87 7.23 12.95
CA SER A 17 4.68 8.67 12.74
C SER A 17 4.99 9.10 11.30
N LYS A 18 6.02 8.49 10.68
CA LYS A 18 6.39 8.74 9.28
C LYS A 18 5.30 8.28 8.31
N ILE A 19 4.76 7.07 8.50
CA ILE A 19 3.62 6.56 7.72
C ILE A 19 2.39 7.47 7.90
N GLU A 20 2.04 7.84 9.13
CA GLU A 20 0.88 8.70 9.38
C GLU A 20 1.01 10.04 8.66
N ALA A 21 2.19 10.67 8.71
CA ALA A 21 2.45 11.92 8.02
C ALA A 21 2.30 11.78 6.49
N ILE A 22 2.85 10.71 5.91
CA ILE A 22 2.73 10.42 4.48
C ILE A 22 1.26 10.24 4.07
N LEU A 23 0.51 9.42 4.82
CA LEU A 23 -0.87 9.10 4.50
C LEU A 23 -1.79 10.30 4.68
N GLN A 24 -1.60 11.09 5.73
CA GLN A 24 -2.33 12.33 5.95
C GLN A 24 -2.04 13.36 4.85
N ALA A 25 -0.78 13.50 4.42
CA ALA A 25 -0.42 14.38 3.31
C ALA A 25 -1.09 13.97 1.99
N ALA A 26 -1.30 12.66 1.80
CA ALA A 26 -2.03 12.10 0.66
C ALA A 26 -3.56 12.18 0.81
N GLY A 27 -4.09 12.54 1.98
CA GLY A 27 -5.50 12.71 2.28
C GLY A 27 -6.21 11.46 2.83
N TYR A 28 -5.46 10.46 3.28
CA TYR A 28 -5.98 9.23 3.87
C TYR A 28 -6.09 9.31 5.39
N ASN A 29 -7.07 8.60 5.93
CA ASN A 29 -7.15 8.30 7.35
C ASN A 29 -6.35 7.03 7.64
N THR A 30 -5.39 7.10 8.57
CA THR A 30 -4.52 5.94 8.87
C THR A 30 -5.23 4.99 9.83
N ARG A 31 -5.28 3.71 9.49
CA ARG A 31 -5.88 2.63 10.29
C ARG A 31 -4.83 1.56 10.57
N TYR A 32 -4.64 1.24 11.83
CA TYR A 32 -3.79 0.11 12.28
C TYR A 32 -4.61 -1.13 12.62
N ASP A 33 -5.94 -1.00 12.61
CA ASP A 33 -6.87 -2.10 12.81
C ASP A 33 -7.29 -2.62 11.44
N VAL A 34 -6.60 -3.67 10.98
CA VAL A 34 -6.94 -4.33 9.72
C VAL A 34 -8.15 -5.23 9.99
N PRO A 35 -9.29 -5.02 9.33
CA PRO A 35 -10.46 -5.85 9.58
C PRO A 35 -10.18 -7.31 9.19
N ASP A 36 -10.65 -8.25 10.01
CA ASP A 36 -10.56 -9.70 9.75
C ASP A 36 -11.21 -10.12 8.42
N SER A 37 -12.06 -9.25 7.86
CA SER A 37 -12.75 -9.48 6.59
C SER A 37 -12.60 -8.29 5.66
N VAL A 38 -11.94 -8.51 4.53
CA VAL A 38 -11.78 -7.54 3.43
C VAL A 38 -13.09 -7.18 2.73
N SER A 39 -14.17 -7.93 2.97
CA SER A 39 -15.50 -7.67 2.40
C SER A 39 -16.15 -6.37 2.88
N SER A 40 -15.69 -5.81 4.00
CA SER A 40 -16.15 -4.52 4.52
C SER A 40 -15.37 -3.33 3.96
N LEU A 41 -14.33 -3.58 3.16
CA LEU A 41 -13.49 -2.57 2.55
C LEU A 41 -14.00 -2.20 1.17
N SER A 42 -13.81 -0.94 0.80
CA SER A 42 -14.17 -0.40 -0.50
C SER A 42 -12.96 -0.43 -1.44
N PRO A 43 -12.90 -1.34 -2.43
CA PRO A 43 -11.70 -1.50 -3.28
C PRO A 43 -11.37 -0.28 -4.14
N ASP A 44 -12.35 0.59 -4.39
CA ASP A 44 -12.16 1.82 -5.16
C ASP A 44 -11.52 2.97 -4.36
N THR A 45 -11.58 2.91 -3.03
CA THR A 45 -11.17 4.01 -2.15
C THR A 45 -10.15 3.63 -1.11
N ASP A 46 -10.27 2.44 -0.56
CA ASP A 46 -9.44 1.96 0.53
C ASP A 46 -8.17 1.31 0.02
N ILE A 47 -7.12 1.38 0.83
CA ILE A 47 -5.78 0.94 0.44
C ILE A 47 -5.13 0.15 1.56
N GLY A 48 -4.37 -0.88 1.22
CA GLY A 48 -3.41 -1.49 2.12
C GLY A 48 -2.07 -0.76 2.05
N VAL A 49 -1.40 -0.59 3.18
CA VAL A 49 -0.08 0.04 3.29
C VAL A 49 0.85 -0.85 4.08
N VAL A 50 2.05 -1.04 3.58
CA VAL A 50 3.10 -1.82 4.24
C VAL A 50 4.34 -0.96 4.40
N GLY A 51 4.76 -0.70 5.62
CA GLY A 51 6.07 -0.15 5.92
C GLY A 51 7.15 -1.22 5.74
N LEU A 52 8.18 -0.88 4.97
CA LEU A 52 9.37 -1.70 4.77
C LEU A 52 10.62 -0.99 5.31
N PRO A 53 11.61 -1.75 5.83
CA PRO A 53 11.58 -3.21 6.04
C PRO A 53 10.57 -3.62 7.12
N ALA A 54 9.88 -4.76 6.92
CA ALA A 54 8.92 -5.28 7.89
C ALA A 54 9.62 -6.14 8.95
N ALA A 55 9.11 -6.13 10.18
CA ALA A 55 9.57 -7.03 11.23
C ALA A 55 9.37 -8.50 10.80
N GLN A 56 10.33 -9.37 11.09
CA GLN A 56 10.29 -10.79 10.68
C GLN A 56 9.00 -11.51 11.13
N GLU A 57 8.48 -11.13 12.30
CA GLU A 57 7.26 -11.66 12.90
C GLU A 57 6.00 -11.26 12.11
N ASP A 58 6.03 -10.09 11.47
CA ASP A 58 4.91 -9.57 10.69
C ASP A 58 4.85 -10.15 9.28
N ILE A 59 5.95 -10.70 8.75
CA ILE A 59 6.05 -11.11 7.35
C ILE A 59 4.91 -12.04 6.94
N ALA A 60 4.61 -13.06 7.74
CA ALA A 60 3.55 -14.02 7.43
C ALA A 60 2.15 -13.37 7.48
N ALA A 61 1.90 -12.48 8.44
CA ALA A 61 0.64 -11.77 8.57
C ALA A 61 0.45 -10.77 7.41
N ILE A 62 1.50 -10.02 7.05
CA ILE A 62 1.51 -9.11 5.92
C ILE A 62 1.27 -9.89 4.62
N ASP A 63 1.85 -11.08 4.46
CA ASP A 63 1.66 -11.89 3.25
C ASP A 63 0.21 -12.36 3.07
N ALA A 64 -0.37 -12.89 4.15
CA ALA A 64 -1.77 -13.30 4.17
C ALA A 64 -2.72 -12.12 3.90
N ARG A 65 -2.48 -10.98 4.55
CA ARG A 65 -3.30 -9.76 4.39
C ARG A 65 -3.14 -9.15 3.00
N THR A 66 -1.93 -9.09 2.46
CA THR A 66 -1.65 -8.59 1.11
C THR A 66 -2.38 -9.45 0.07
N THR A 67 -2.33 -10.77 0.21
CA THR A 67 -3.04 -11.70 -0.67
C THR A 67 -4.56 -11.53 -0.56
N ALA A 68 -5.10 -11.33 0.65
CA ALA A 68 -6.53 -11.09 0.86
C ALA A 68 -6.99 -9.76 0.23
N PHE A 69 -6.21 -8.69 0.39
CA PHE A 69 -6.47 -7.38 -0.21
C PHE A 69 -6.44 -7.47 -1.74
N ALA A 70 -5.42 -8.11 -2.30
CA ALA A 70 -5.31 -8.34 -3.73
C ALA A 70 -6.49 -9.16 -4.28
N GLY A 71 -6.90 -10.22 -3.57
CA GLY A 71 -8.06 -11.03 -3.92
C GLY A 71 -9.39 -10.27 -3.88
N ALA A 72 -9.48 -9.24 -3.04
CA ALA A 72 -10.62 -8.32 -2.98
C ALA A 72 -10.53 -7.15 -3.97
N GLY A 73 -9.44 -7.05 -4.74
CA GLY A 73 -9.19 -5.94 -5.67
C GLY A 73 -8.80 -4.63 -4.98
N ILE A 74 -8.38 -4.70 -3.71
CA ILE A 74 -7.91 -3.56 -2.93
C ILE A 74 -6.41 -3.41 -3.18
N ARG A 75 -5.96 -2.20 -3.51
CA ARG A 75 -4.55 -1.94 -3.79
C ARG A 75 -3.71 -1.99 -2.52
N VAL A 76 -2.47 -2.49 -2.63
CA VAL A 76 -1.50 -2.50 -1.55
C VAL A 76 -0.27 -1.70 -1.97
N VAL A 77 0.19 -0.80 -1.11
CA VAL A 77 1.38 0.04 -1.36
C VAL A 77 2.41 -0.24 -0.29
N ALA A 78 3.60 -0.68 -0.71
CA ALA A 78 4.73 -0.88 0.17
C ALA A 78 5.65 0.35 0.14
N ILE A 79 5.90 0.94 1.31
CA ILE A 79 6.69 2.15 1.48
C ILE A 79 8.01 1.77 2.15
N TRP A 80 9.13 1.98 1.46
CA TRP A 80 10.45 1.89 2.08
C TRP A 80 10.65 3.10 2.99
N LEU A 81 10.64 2.88 4.30
CA LEU A 81 10.83 3.90 5.33
C LEU A 81 12.31 4.20 5.57
N HIS A 82 13.16 3.19 5.35
CA HIS A 82 14.61 3.25 5.50
C HIS A 82 15.25 2.79 4.19
N ALA A 83 16.06 3.65 3.57
CA ALA A 83 16.62 3.43 2.23
C ALA A 83 17.77 2.42 2.18
N ASP A 84 18.42 2.14 3.31
CA ASP A 84 19.56 1.22 3.38
C ASP A 84 19.83 0.94 4.85
N GLU A 85 19.00 0.11 5.48
CA GLU A 85 19.46 -0.59 6.67
C GLU A 85 19.34 -2.07 6.39
N ALA A 86 20.50 -2.74 6.41
CA ALA A 86 20.63 -4.17 6.66
C ALA A 86 20.12 -4.53 8.07
N GLY A 87 19.01 -3.93 8.49
CA GLY A 87 18.27 -4.26 9.69
C GLY A 87 17.58 -5.59 9.49
N ALA A 88 17.38 -6.32 10.59
CA ALA A 88 16.89 -7.69 10.64
C ALA A 88 15.44 -7.90 10.15
N GLY A 89 14.88 -6.95 9.38
CA GLY A 89 13.58 -7.04 8.75
C GLY A 89 13.65 -7.56 7.31
N GLY A 90 12.53 -8.09 6.84
CA GLY A 90 12.42 -8.70 5.51
C GLY A 90 11.37 -8.01 4.64
N SER A 91 11.47 -8.24 3.33
CA SER A 91 10.40 -7.95 2.39
C SER A 91 9.52 -9.21 2.24
N PRO A 92 8.22 -9.16 2.54
CA PRO A 92 7.31 -10.26 2.27
C PRO A 92 7.25 -10.59 0.77
N GLU A 93 7.14 -11.87 0.42
CA GLU A 93 7.19 -12.32 -0.98
C GLU A 93 5.99 -11.82 -1.80
N SER A 94 4.81 -11.73 -1.18
CA SER A 94 3.60 -11.15 -1.79
C SER A 94 3.76 -9.70 -2.23
N ILE A 95 4.64 -8.91 -1.60
CA ILE A 95 4.82 -7.50 -1.95
C ILE A 95 5.29 -7.36 -3.39
N GLY A 96 6.23 -8.19 -3.84
CA GLY A 96 6.72 -8.16 -5.23
C GLY A 96 5.68 -8.59 -6.27
N LYS A 97 4.59 -9.24 -5.85
CA LYS A 97 3.55 -9.77 -6.75
C LYS A 97 2.27 -8.94 -6.75
N TYR A 98 1.93 -8.33 -5.62
CA TYR A 98 0.61 -7.76 -5.38
C TYR A 98 0.64 -6.33 -4.84
N ALA A 99 1.83 -5.77 -4.55
CA ALA A 99 1.96 -4.43 -4.02
C ALA A 99 2.91 -3.56 -4.84
N THR A 100 2.64 -2.26 -4.85
CA THR A 100 3.53 -1.27 -5.47
C THR A 100 4.53 -0.79 -4.45
N THR A 101 5.82 -0.95 -4.73
CA THR A 101 6.89 -0.46 -3.87
C THR A 101 7.25 0.97 -4.22
N VAL A 102 7.41 1.81 -3.21
CA VAL A 102 7.80 3.22 -3.35
C VAL A 102 8.67 3.63 -2.18
N ASP A 103 9.61 4.52 -2.43
CA ASP A 103 10.44 5.09 -1.38
C ASP A 103 9.70 6.23 -0.66
N SER A 104 9.88 6.34 0.66
CA SER A 104 9.25 7.38 1.46
C SER A 104 9.66 8.81 1.08
N ASP A 105 10.83 8.99 0.48
CA ASP A 105 11.35 10.28 0.03
C ASP A 105 11.08 10.52 -1.47
N SER A 106 10.36 9.60 -2.12
CA SER A 106 10.04 9.74 -3.54
C SER A 106 9.00 10.84 -3.79
N ALA A 107 9.29 11.70 -4.76
CA ALA A 107 8.33 12.70 -5.25
C ALA A 107 7.04 12.08 -5.82
N ASP A 108 7.09 10.78 -6.17
CA ASP A 108 5.97 10.04 -6.73
C ASP A 108 5.08 9.36 -5.68
N LEU A 109 5.46 9.40 -4.39
CA LEU A 109 4.76 8.72 -3.30
C LEU A 109 3.26 9.04 -3.26
N THR A 110 2.90 10.32 -3.36
CA THR A 110 1.49 10.74 -3.34
C THR A 110 0.72 10.26 -4.57
N ALA A 111 1.36 10.27 -5.75
CA ALA A 111 0.74 9.81 -6.99
C ALA A 111 0.53 8.29 -6.97
N THR A 112 1.48 7.54 -6.42
CA THR A 112 1.38 6.08 -6.21
C THR A 112 0.27 5.76 -5.22
N LEU A 113 0.21 6.45 -4.07
CA LEU A 113 -0.87 6.27 -3.08
C LEU A 113 -2.26 6.58 -3.64
N LYS A 114 -2.36 7.50 -4.61
CA LYS A 114 -3.61 7.82 -5.30
C LYS A 114 -3.93 6.88 -6.47
N GLY A 115 -3.01 5.98 -6.82
CA GLY A 115 -3.17 5.06 -7.95
C GLY A 115 -3.05 5.74 -9.31
N GLU A 116 -2.45 6.94 -9.36
CA GLU A 116 -2.25 7.69 -10.60
C GLU A 116 -1.10 7.12 -11.46
N LYS A 117 -0.25 6.29 -10.84
CA LYS A 117 0.90 5.61 -11.46
C LYS A 117 0.78 4.08 -11.52
N ASP A 118 -0.31 3.49 -11.04
CA ASP A 118 -0.37 2.03 -10.85
C ASP A 118 -0.77 1.28 -12.13
N VAL A 119 0.17 0.44 -12.61
CA VAL A 119 0.01 -0.52 -13.70
C VAL A 119 -0.48 -1.83 -13.08
N TRP A 120 -1.74 -2.17 -13.33
CA TRP A 120 -2.28 -3.49 -13.00
C TRP A 120 -1.73 -4.54 -13.97
N GLU A 121 -1.16 -5.62 -13.46
CA GLU A 121 -1.28 -6.93 -14.11
C GLU A 121 -2.32 -7.74 -13.31
N GLN A 122 -3.54 -7.81 -13.85
CA GLN A 122 -4.52 -8.78 -13.36
C GLN A 122 -3.97 -10.21 -13.54
N PRO A 123 -4.44 -11.22 -12.78
CA PRO A 123 -4.08 -12.63 -13.02
C PRO A 123 -4.48 -13.17 -14.41
N GLY A 124 -5.05 -12.34 -15.29
CA GLY A 124 -5.31 -12.60 -16.71
C GLY A 124 -4.46 -11.78 -17.70
N GLY A 125 -3.50 -10.97 -17.26
CA GLY A 125 -2.57 -10.26 -18.16
C GLY A 125 -3.13 -9.06 -18.92
N GLU A 126 -4.34 -8.58 -18.59
CA GLU A 126 -4.91 -7.39 -19.24
C GLU A 126 -4.66 -6.12 -18.42
N GLN A 127 -3.84 -5.23 -18.99
CA GLN A 127 -3.60 -3.88 -18.50
C GLN A 127 -4.90 -3.09 -18.52
N LYS A 128 -5.35 -2.60 -17.36
CA LYS A 128 -6.49 -1.70 -17.28
C LYS A 128 -6.08 -0.35 -17.91
N PRO A 129 -6.74 0.13 -18.97
CA PRO A 129 -6.39 1.42 -19.54
C PRO A 129 -6.69 2.52 -18.52
N ARG A 130 -5.71 3.44 -18.41
CA ARG A 130 -5.78 4.69 -17.64
C ARG A 130 -7.16 5.34 -17.85
N PRO A 131 -7.88 5.79 -16.80
CA PRO A 131 -9.11 6.53 -17.00
C PRO A 131 -8.80 7.79 -17.82
N ASP A 132 -9.27 7.78 -19.06
CA ASP A 132 -9.17 8.91 -19.98
C ASP A 132 -9.93 10.09 -19.37
N THR A 133 -9.19 11.01 -18.75
CA THR A 133 -9.73 12.30 -18.36
C THR A 133 -10.01 13.02 -19.67
N ARG A 134 -11.25 12.90 -20.19
CA ARG A 134 -11.72 13.69 -21.33
C ARG A 134 -11.63 15.17 -20.94
N ARG A 135 -10.51 15.78 -21.30
CA ARG A 135 -10.34 17.23 -21.25
C ARG A 135 -11.20 17.80 -22.36
N ASN A 136 -12.31 18.44 -21.99
CA ASN A 136 -13.14 19.25 -22.87
C ASN A 136 -12.26 20.06 -23.83
N LYS A 137 -12.41 19.84 -25.13
CA LYS A 137 -12.01 20.81 -26.15
C LYS A 137 -13.25 21.16 -26.96
N CYS A 138 -13.53 22.45 -26.88
CA CYS A 138 -14.55 23.24 -27.56
C CYS A 138 -14.53 23.04 -29.08
#